data_AF-A0A0A9XK49-F1
#
_entry.id   AF-A0A0A9XK49-F1
#
_cell.length_a   1.000
_cell.length_b   1.000
_cell.length_c   1.000
_cell.angle_alpha   90.00
_cell.angle_beta   90.00
_cell.angle_gamma   90.00
#
_symmetry.space_group_name_H-M   'P 1'
#
loop_
_entity.id
_entity.type
_entity.pdbx_description
1 polymer ?
#
loop_
_entity_poly.entity_id
_entity_poly.type
_entity_poly.pdbx_seq_one_letter_code
_entity_poly.pdbx_strand_id
1 'polypeptide(L)'
;GFYVWRVESLQLVPVGRDQQGVFYDGDSYIVFAASEYGQHVGPGTKPKEIHGKMEMHIHFWLGQNTSQDESAVAAFKSVELDDFLGGSPVQHREVRGNESPRFRSYFKHNGIRIMLGGVESGLKTVNNNVEPRLF
;
A
#
# COMPACT_ATOMS: atom_id res chain seq x y z
N GLY A 1 0.44 -0.23 15.91
CA GLY A 1 1.58 -0.70 15.11
C GLY A 1 1.59 0.01 13.77
N PHE A 2 2.71 -0.10 13.04
CA PHE A 2 2.87 0.47 11.70
C PHE A 2 3.48 -0.58 10.78
N TYR A 3 2.75 -0.92 9.71
CA TYR A 3 3.14 -1.99 8.79
C TYR A 3 3.00 -1.49 7.36
N VAL A 4 3.93 -1.90 6.51
CA VAL A 4 3.97 -1.52 5.10
C VAL A 4 4.25 -2.78 4.29
N TRP A 5 3.45 -3.01 3.27
CA TRP A 5 3.64 -4.06 2.28
C TRP A 5 3.73 -3.46 0.89
N ARG A 6 4.57 -4.04 0.05
CA ARG A 6 4.65 -3.78 -1.38
C ARG A 6 3.91 -4.91 -2.11
N VAL A 7 3.19 -4.56 -3.16
CA VAL A 7 2.64 -5.57 -4.06
C VAL A 7 3.77 -6.00 -5.00
N GLU A 8 4.13 -7.29 -4.96
CA GLU A 8 5.10 -7.88 -5.87
C GLU A 8 4.52 -9.14 -6.48
N SER A 9 4.40 -9.18 -7.81
CA SER A 9 3.86 -10.34 -8.56
C SER A 9 2.57 -10.91 -7.95
N LEU A 10 1.58 -10.02 -7.70
CA LEU A 10 0.27 -10.34 -7.12
C LEU A 10 0.28 -10.78 -5.63
N GLN A 11 1.41 -10.63 -4.94
CA GLN A 11 1.56 -10.97 -3.51
C GLN A 11 1.91 -9.75 -2.67
N LEU A 12 1.64 -9.81 -1.36
CA LEU A 12 2.07 -8.78 -0.41
C LEU A 12 3.40 -9.15 0.21
N VAL A 13 4.43 -8.35 -0.06
CA VAL A 13 5.78 -8.51 0.51
C VAL A 13 6.01 -7.45 1.58
N PRO A 14 6.35 -7.82 2.83
CA PRO A 14 6.62 -6.86 3.89
C PRO A 14 7.83 -5.96 3.55
N VAL A 15 7.68 -4.66 3.71
CA VAL A 15 8.78 -3.69 3.53
C VAL A 15 9.60 -3.60 4.83
N GLY A 16 10.91 -3.73 4.70
CA GLY A 16 11.86 -3.60 5.81
C GLY A 16 11.74 -2.24 6.51
N ARG A 17 11.95 -2.21 7.83
CA ARG A 17 11.75 -0.98 8.65
C ARG A 17 12.61 0.19 8.19
N ASP A 18 13.80 -0.10 7.69
CA ASP A 18 14.76 0.84 7.12
C ASP A 18 14.31 1.44 5.77
N GLN A 19 13.42 0.74 5.06
CA GLN A 19 12.87 1.16 3.77
C GLN A 19 11.48 1.78 3.88
N GLN A 20 10.84 1.76 5.05
CA GLN A 20 9.55 2.40 5.25
C GLN A 20 9.66 3.93 5.06
N GLY A 21 8.94 4.44 4.06
CA GLY A 21 9.04 5.83 3.61
C GLY A 21 9.68 5.98 2.22
N VAL A 22 10.26 4.90 1.68
CA VAL A 22 10.69 4.82 0.28
C VAL A 22 9.61 4.10 -0.52
N PHE A 23 9.11 4.76 -1.56
CA PHE A 23 8.08 4.21 -2.45
C PHE A 23 8.60 4.26 -3.88
N TYR A 24 8.32 3.22 -4.65
CA TYR A 24 8.64 3.16 -6.07
C TYR A 24 7.42 3.57 -6.88
N ASP A 25 7.64 4.45 -7.85
CA ASP A 25 6.58 5.02 -8.68
C ASP A 25 5.90 4.02 -9.62
N GLY A 26 6.58 2.92 -9.91
CA GLY A 26 6.07 1.81 -10.70
C GLY A 26 5.27 0.78 -9.92
N ASP A 27 5.04 0.97 -8.61
CA ASP A 27 4.40 -0.05 -7.77
C ASP A 27 3.21 0.45 -6.95
N SER A 28 2.51 -0.51 -6.34
CA SER A 28 1.47 -0.27 -5.34
C SER A 28 1.87 -0.80 -3.96
N TYR A 29 1.40 -0.12 -2.92
CA TYR A 29 1.72 -0.43 -1.52
C TYR A 29 0.47 -0.42 -0.64
N ILE A 30 0.51 -1.17 0.46
CA ILE A 30 -0.47 -1.09 1.54
C ILE A 30 0.24 -0.63 2.81
N VAL A 31 -0.28 0.39 3.46
CA VAL A 31 0.18 0.89 4.76
C VAL A 31 -0.95 0.72 5.77
N PHE A 32 -0.69 -0.05 6.82
CA PHE A 32 -1.59 -0.18 7.96
C PHE A 32 -1.02 0.57 9.16
N ALA A 33 -1.82 1.50 9.69
CA ALA A 33 -1.50 2.30 10.85
C ALA A 33 -2.57 2.08 11.93
N ALA A 34 -2.12 1.71 13.13
CA ALA A 34 -2.98 1.52 14.28
C ALA A 34 -2.36 2.16 15.52
N SER A 35 -3.10 3.04 16.18
CA SER A 35 -2.63 3.76 17.37
C SER A 35 -3.78 4.04 18.32
N GLU A 36 -3.44 4.41 19.54
CA GLU A 36 -4.38 5.13 20.39
C GLU A 36 -4.69 6.48 19.77
N TYR A 37 -5.96 6.91 19.88
CA TYR A 37 -6.47 8.10 19.22
C TYR A 37 -5.63 9.35 19.54
N GLY A 38 -5.17 10.05 18.50
CA GLY A 38 -4.38 11.26 18.62
C GLY A 38 -2.89 11.03 18.87
N GLN A 39 -2.44 9.78 19.02
CA GLN A 39 -1.02 9.47 19.11
C GLN A 39 -0.39 9.27 17.73
N HIS A 40 0.84 9.75 17.57
CA HIS A 40 1.59 9.54 16.35
C HIS A 40 1.99 8.07 16.19
N VAL A 41 1.94 7.61 14.94
CA VAL A 41 2.40 6.30 14.51
C VAL A 41 3.13 6.47 13.18
N GLY A 42 4.15 5.65 12.95
CA GLY A 42 4.99 5.73 11.76
C GLY A 42 6.12 4.69 11.79
N PRO A 43 7.08 4.79 10.87
CA PRO A 43 8.22 3.89 10.80
C PRO A 43 8.92 3.73 12.15
N GLY A 44 9.21 2.48 12.53
CA GLY A 44 9.86 2.15 13.81
C GLY A 44 8.93 2.13 15.03
N THR A 45 7.65 2.45 14.89
CA THR A 45 6.69 2.35 16.00
C THR A 45 6.53 0.89 16.44
N LYS A 46 6.89 0.60 17.70
CA LYS A 46 6.69 -0.72 18.29
C LYS A 46 5.22 -0.94 18.65
N PRO A 47 4.67 -2.15 18.44
CA PRO A 47 3.38 -2.53 19.03
C PRO A 47 3.40 -2.31 20.54
N LYS A 48 2.30 -1.78 21.07
CA LYS A 48 2.09 -1.57 22.51
C LYS A 48 0.61 -1.79 22.81
N GLU A 49 0.31 -2.09 24.07
CA GLU A 49 -1.06 -2.17 24.54
C GLU A 49 -1.73 -0.79 24.46
N ILE A 50 -2.99 -0.80 24.01
CA ILE A 50 -3.82 0.40 23.90
C ILE A 50 -4.83 0.37 25.03
N HIS A 51 -4.83 1.42 25.85
CA HIS A 51 -5.76 1.57 26.97
C HIS A 51 -6.92 2.53 26.64
N GLY A 52 -6.74 3.37 25.61
CA GLY A 52 -7.74 4.34 25.15
C GLY A 52 -8.48 3.89 23.88
N LYS A 53 -9.18 4.84 23.26
CA LYS A 53 -9.85 4.60 21.97
C LYS A 53 -8.79 4.32 20.89
N MET A 54 -8.94 3.20 20.18
CA MET A 54 -8.07 2.86 19.06
C MET A 54 -8.54 3.53 17.78
N GLU A 55 -7.61 4.02 16.96
CA GLU A 55 -7.84 4.39 15.57
C GLU A 55 -7.03 3.46 14.65
N MET A 56 -7.66 3.03 13.55
CA MET A 56 -7.06 2.12 12.57
C MET A 56 -7.28 2.67 11.17
N HIS A 57 -6.24 2.65 10.36
CA HIS A 57 -6.24 3.19 9.02
C HIS A 57 -5.50 2.25 8.08
N ILE A 58 -6.15 1.91 6.96
CA ILE A 58 -5.56 1.17 5.85
C ILE A 58 -5.43 2.16 4.70
N HIS A 59 -4.22 2.32 4.19
CA HIS A 59 -3.94 3.15 3.03
C HIS A 59 -3.43 2.24 1.92
N PHE A 60 -4.02 2.27 0.74
CA PHE A 60 -3.37 1.73 -0.45
C PHE A 60 -2.82 2.88 -1.29
N TRP A 61 -1.50 2.90 -1.42
CA TRP A 61 -0.78 3.92 -2.18
C TRP A 61 -0.49 3.39 -3.58
N LEU A 62 -0.79 4.20 -4.58
CA LEU A 62 -0.64 3.89 -5.99
C LEU A 62 0.42 4.81 -6.61
N GLY A 63 1.49 4.21 -7.11
CA GLY A 63 2.47 4.89 -7.93
C GLY A 63 1.84 5.45 -9.20
N GLN A 64 2.45 6.49 -9.78
CA GLN A 64 1.93 7.07 -11.02
C GLN A 64 2.05 6.10 -12.21
N ASN A 65 3.03 5.19 -12.15
CA ASN A 65 3.33 4.21 -13.18
C ASN A 65 3.02 2.76 -12.76
N THR A 66 2.29 2.55 -11.64
CA THR A 66 1.90 1.21 -11.22
C THR A 66 1.00 0.52 -12.24
N SER A 67 1.16 -0.79 -12.38
CA SER A 67 0.35 -1.56 -13.31
C SER A 67 -1.08 -1.74 -12.82
N GLN A 68 -1.97 -2.11 -13.76
CA GLN A 68 -3.38 -2.32 -13.45
C GLN A 68 -3.59 -3.48 -12.45
N ASP A 69 -2.80 -4.55 -12.58
CA ASP A 69 -2.90 -5.70 -11.67
C ASP A 69 -2.42 -5.38 -10.27
N GLU A 70 -1.32 -4.65 -10.12
CA GLU A 70 -0.82 -4.26 -8.81
C GLU A 70 -1.78 -3.34 -8.07
N SER A 71 -2.31 -2.32 -8.77
CA SER A 71 -3.29 -1.41 -8.19
C SER A 71 -4.59 -2.13 -7.81
N ALA A 72 -5.04 -3.09 -8.62
CA ALA A 72 -6.18 -3.94 -8.30
C ALA A 72 -5.91 -4.83 -7.07
N VAL A 73 -4.73 -5.45 -6.99
CA VAL A 73 -4.31 -6.25 -5.84
C VAL A 73 -4.25 -5.41 -4.58
N ALA A 74 -3.68 -4.20 -4.63
CA ALA A 74 -3.61 -3.31 -3.47
C ALA A 74 -5.00 -2.92 -2.95
N ALA A 75 -5.94 -2.60 -3.85
CA ALA A 75 -7.32 -2.30 -3.49
C ALA A 75 -8.03 -3.53 -2.88
N PHE A 76 -7.96 -4.68 -3.55
CA PHE A 76 -8.59 -5.92 -3.09
C PHE A 76 -8.05 -6.36 -1.72
N LYS A 77 -6.73 -6.36 -1.56
CA LYS A 77 -6.08 -6.74 -0.29
C LYS A 77 -6.33 -5.76 0.85
N SER A 78 -6.60 -4.49 0.55
CA SER A 78 -7.02 -3.52 1.58
C SER A 78 -8.40 -3.83 2.12
N VAL A 79 -9.34 -4.27 1.26
CA VAL A 79 -10.66 -4.74 1.69
C VAL A 79 -10.55 -6.03 2.48
N GLU A 80 -9.75 -6.99 2.03
CA GLU A 80 -9.53 -8.26 2.75
C GLU A 80 -8.95 -8.02 4.16
N LEU A 81 -8.03 -7.06 4.30
CA LEU A 81 -7.47 -6.67 5.60
C LEU A 81 -8.50 -5.96 6.48
N ASP A 82 -9.35 -5.11 5.90
CA ASP A 82 -10.42 -4.43 6.61
C ASP A 82 -11.44 -5.42 7.17
N ASP A 83 -11.89 -6.37 6.34
CA ASP A 83 -12.81 -7.44 6.73
C ASP A 83 -12.21 -8.33 7.83
N PHE A 84 -10.92 -8.68 7.71
CA PHE A 84 -10.20 -9.45 8.74
C PHE A 84 -10.15 -8.71 10.09
N LEU A 85 -10.09 -7.38 10.07
CA LEU A 85 -10.11 -6.51 11.25
C LEU A 85 -11.54 -6.12 11.67
N GLY A 86 -12.57 -6.79 11.13
CA GLY A 86 -13.97 -6.61 11.50
C GLY A 86 -14.58 -5.30 10.98
N GLY A 87 -14.09 -4.75 9.87
CA GLY A 87 -14.60 -3.52 9.25
C GLY A 87 -14.41 -2.25 10.08
N SER A 88 -13.52 -2.31 11.08
CA SER A 88 -13.22 -1.18 11.96
C SER A 88 -12.25 -0.14 11.37
N PRO A 89 -11.23 -0.52 10.57
CA PRO A 89 -10.36 0.45 9.92
C PRO A 89 -11.05 1.41 8.96
N VAL A 90 -10.47 2.60 8.79
CA VAL A 90 -10.85 3.52 7.70
C VAL A 90 -9.92 3.28 6.52
N GLN A 91 -10.48 3.00 5.34
CA GLN A 91 -9.71 2.80 4.10
C GLN A 91 -9.45 4.13 3.37
N HIS A 92 -8.23 4.30 2.87
CA HIS A 92 -7.78 5.50 2.14
C HIS A 92 -7.13 5.09 0.83
N ARG A 93 -7.55 5.73 -0.27
CA ARG A 93 -6.85 5.66 -1.54
C ARG A 93 -5.83 6.79 -1.63
N GLU A 94 -4.55 6.44 -1.67
CA GLU A 94 -3.46 7.40 -1.78
C GLU A 94 -2.87 7.33 -3.19
N VAL A 95 -2.74 8.46 -3.86
CA VAL A 95 -2.12 8.53 -5.21
C VAL A 95 -0.87 9.37 -5.10
N ARG A 96 0.20 8.95 -5.77
CA ARG A 96 1.45 9.73 -5.84
C ARG A 96 1.18 11.22 -6.07
N GLY A 97 1.77 12.05 -5.22
CA GLY A 97 1.71 13.51 -5.30
C GLY A 97 0.40 14.12 -4.79
N ASN A 98 -0.58 13.29 -4.44
CA ASN A 98 -1.89 13.69 -3.92
C ASN A 98 -2.23 12.96 -2.62
N GLU A 99 -1.22 12.53 -1.87
CA GLU A 99 -1.42 11.81 -0.63
C GLU A 99 -2.21 12.66 0.38
N SER A 100 -2.95 12.01 1.27
CA SER A 100 -3.67 12.67 2.34
C SER A 100 -2.69 13.30 3.34
N PRO A 101 -3.06 14.40 4.03
CA PRO A 101 -2.28 14.92 5.13
C PRO A 101 -1.98 13.87 6.21
N ARG A 102 -2.92 12.94 6.44
CA ARG A 102 -2.76 11.82 7.37
C ARG A 102 -1.64 10.88 6.92
N PHE A 103 -1.66 10.42 5.68
CA PHE A 103 -0.61 9.54 5.16
C PHE A 103 0.78 10.18 5.27
N ARG A 104 0.90 11.45 4.84
CA ARG A 104 2.16 12.20 4.97
C ARG A 104 2.62 12.33 6.42
N SER A 105 1.69 12.44 7.37
CA SER A 105 2.01 12.59 8.79
C SER A 105 2.68 11.37 9.43
N TYR A 106 2.63 10.19 8.80
CA TYR A 106 3.33 9.01 9.31
C TYR A 106 4.85 9.11 9.11
N PHE A 107 5.31 9.83 8.10
CA PHE A 107 6.71 9.86 7.67
C PHE A 107 7.45 11.15 8.09
N LYS A 108 7.13 11.74 9.25
CA LYS A 108 7.63 13.08 9.66
C LYS A 108 9.16 13.22 9.69
N HIS A 109 9.89 12.18 10.09
CA HIS A 109 11.34 12.29 10.29
C HIS A 109 12.14 12.21 8.99
N ASN A 110 11.80 11.24 8.13
CA ASN A 110 12.56 10.95 6.91
C ASN A 110 11.83 11.37 5.62
N GLY A 111 10.58 11.83 5.74
CA GLY A 111 9.73 12.15 4.61
C GLY A 111 9.32 10.92 3.79
N ILE A 112 8.61 11.20 2.69
CA ILE A 112 8.34 10.23 1.64
C ILE A 112 9.37 10.45 0.53
N ARG A 113 10.09 9.40 0.14
CA ARG A 113 11.03 9.39 -0.98
C ARG A 113 10.46 8.57 -2.11
N ILE A 114 10.32 9.19 -3.28
CA ILE A 114 9.86 8.48 -4.48
C ILE A 114 11.04 8.07 -5.34
N MET A 115 11.14 6.77 -5.63
CA MET A 115 12.12 6.17 -6.51
C MET A 115 11.47 5.87 -7.86
N LEU A 116 12.24 5.99 -8.95
CA LEU A 116 11.80 5.58 -10.27
C LEU A 116 11.93 4.06 -10.43
N GLY A 117 11.12 3.49 -11.32
CA GLY A 117 11.06 2.04 -11.53
C GLY A 117 10.12 1.35 -10.55
N GLY A 118 10.23 0.03 -10.47
CA GLY A 118 9.30 -0.84 -9.75
C GLY A 118 9.60 -2.32 -10.03
N VAL A 119 8.75 -3.21 -9.55
CA VAL A 119 8.72 -4.61 -10.01
C VAL A 119 7.95 -4.69 -11.34
N GLU A 120 8.15 -5.80 -12.06
CA GLU A 120 7.36 -6.06 -13.26
C GLU A 120 5.95 -6.54 -12.89
N SER A 121 4.97 -6.19 -13.74
CA SER A 121 3.60 -6.68 -13.64
C SER A 121 3.57 -8.21 -13.55
N GLY A 122 2.67 -8.74 -12.70
CA GLY A 122 2.46 -10.17 -12.57
C GLY A 122 1.65 -10.78 -13.73
N LEU A 123 1.07 -9.96 -14.61
CA LEU A 123 0.30 -10.42 -15.76
C LEU A 123 1.20 -10.73 -16.95
N LYS A 124 0.84 -11.79 -17.68
CA LYS A 124 1.43 -12.08 -19.00
C LYS A 124 0.65 -11.32 -20.07
N THR A 125 1.36 -10.63 -20.96
CA THR A 125 0.75 -10.01 -22.14
C THR A 125 0.16 -11.09 -23.06
N VAL A 126 -1.14 -11.02 -23.33
CA VAL A 126 -1.79 -11.88 -24.32
C VAL A 126 -1.72 -11.20 -25.68
N ASN A 127 -0.98 -11.79 -26.62
CA ASN A 127 -1.01 -11.34 -28.02
C ASN A 127 -2.25 -11.91 -28.71
N ASN A 128 -3.28 -11.09 -28.89
CA ASN A 128 -4.51 -11.44 -29.63
C ASN A 128 -4.32 -11.43 -31.16
N ASN A 129 -3.22 -11.98 -31.68
CA ASN A 129 -3.11 -12.26 -33.12
C ASN A 129 -3.97 -13.47 -33.46
N VAL A 130 -5.27 -13.23 -33.68
CA VAL A 130 -6.17 -14.20 -34.26
C VAL A 130 -5.92 -14.19 -35.77
N GLU A 131 -5.12 -15.14 -36.26
CA GLU A 131 -5.03 -15.37 -37.71
C GLU A 131 -6.34 -16.01 -38.20
N PRO A 132 -7.10 -15.36 -39.09
CA PRO A 132 -8.28 -15.97 -39.67
C PRO A 132 -7.83 -17.15 -40.55
N ARG A 133 -8.33 -18.35 -40.25
CA ARG A 133 -8.15 -19.55 -41.08
C ARG A 133 -9.42 -19.81 -41.88
N LEU A 134 -9.29 -19.95 -43.20
CA LEU A 134 -10.31 -20.57 -44.04
C LEU A 134 -10.05 -22.08 -44.10
N PHE A 135 -11.10 -22.89 -43.96
CA PHE A 135 -11.07 -24.32 -44.26
C PHE A 135 -11.37 -24.57 -45.74
#